data_AF-A0A9E2UW86-F1
#
_entry.id   AF-A0A9E2UW86-F1
#
_cell.length_a   1.000
_cell.length_b   1.000
_cell.length_c   1.000
_cell.angle_alpha   90.00
_cell.angle_beta   90.00
_cell.angle_gamma   90.00
#
_symmetry.space_group_name_H-M   'P 1'
#
loop_
_entity.id
_entity.type
_entity.pdbx_description
1 polymer ?
#
loop_
_entity_poly.entity_id
_entity_poly.type
_entity_poly.pdbx_seq_one_letter_code
_entity_poly.pdbx_strand_id
1 'polypeptide(L)'
;MIKVKICGITNLEDALASLFNQADAIGFVFYKKSPRYISPVIARNISRILPKKIIRVGVFVNEKEKVVKKIAEMCGLNMLQFHGLESPLYCQRFNGKKRKKGGYWPSPPFGKVSLGWRSPESGGIG
;
A
#
# COMPACT_ATOMS: atom_id res chain seq x y z
N MET A 1 4.53 -14.81 12.90
CA MET A 1 3.95 -13.59 13.50
C MET A 1 3.02 -12.92 12.49
N ILE A 2 1.87 -12.40 12.92
CA ILE A 2 0.82 -11.83 12.05
C ILE A 2 1.13 -10.34 11.81
N LYS A 3 0.98 -9.86 10.57
CA LYS A 3 1.17 -8.43 10.23
C LYS A 3 -0.16 -7.68 10.17
N VAL A 4 -0.26 -6.53 10.81
CA VAL A 4 -1.47 -5.70 10.88
C VAL A 4 -1.35 -4.46 9.99
N LYS A 5 -2.42 -4.13 9.24
CA LYS A 5 -2.52 -2.89 8.46
C LYS A 5 -3.77 -2.13 8.87
N ILE A 6 -3.62 -0.85 9.13
CA ILE A 6 -4.75 0.07 9.30
C ILE A 6 -5.01 0.79 7.96
N CYS A 7 -6.25 0.81 7.49
CA CYS A 7 -6.60 1.29 6.15
C CYS A 7 -7.55 2.48 6.19
N GLY A 8 -7.32 3.47 5.32
CA GLY A 8 -8.18 4.65 5.20
C GLY A 8 -7.80 5.77 6.16
N ILE A 9 -6.49 5.93 6.43
CA ILE A 9 -5.95 7.06 7.19
C ILE A 9 -6.17 8.35 6.40
N THR A 10 -6.80 9.35 7.03
CA THR A 10 -7.10 10.65 6.41
C THR A 10 -6.43 11.84 7.11
N ASN A 11 -6.02 11.68 8.38
CA ASN A 11 -5.37 12.69 9.20
C ASN A 11 -4.10 12.15 9.90
N LEU A 12 -3.35 13.03 10.56
CA LEU A 12 -2.08 12.68 11.19
C LEU A 12 -2.30 11.93 12.51
N GLU A 13 -3.34 12.31 13.26
CA GLU A 13 -3.70 11.76 14.56
C GLU A 13 -3.95 10.25 14.46
N ASP A 14 -4.76 9.81 13.49
CA ASP A 14 -5.03 8.39 13.22
C ASP A 14 -3.77 7.63 12.79
N ALA A 15 -2.89 8.29 12.04
CA ALA A 15 -1.62 7.70 11.60
C ALA A 15 -0.68 7.45 12.79
N LEU A 16 -0.59 8.42 13.71
CA LEU A 16 0.19 8.31 14.94
C LEU A 16 -0.41 7.29 15.90
N ALA A 17 -1.74 7.27 16.04
CA ALA A 17 -2.44 6.27 16.83
C ALA A 17 -2.18 4.84 16.29
N SER A 18 -2.20 4.66 14.97
CA SER A 18 -1.86 3.38 14.33
C SER A 18 -0.42 2.95 14.63
N LEU A 19 0.52 3.91 14.60
CA LEU A 19 1.92 3.65 14.93
C LEU A 19 2.11 3.29 16.41
N PHE A 20 1.42 3.98 17.31
CA PHE A 20 1.44 3.71 18.75
C PHE A 20 0.93 2.29 19.06
N ASN A 21 -0.10 1.84 18.34
CA ASN A 21 -0.63 0.48 18.41
C ASN A 21 0.18 -0.55 17.60
N GLN A 22 1.42 -0.22 17.22
CA GLN A 22 2.36 -1.14 16.56
C GLN A 22 1.87 -1.72 15.22
N ALA A 23 1.07 -0.97 14.46
CA ALA A 23 0.70 -1.39 13.11
C ALA A 23 1.92 -1.51 12.20
N ASP A 24 2.02 -2.61 11.43
CA ASP A 24 3.08 -2.81 10.45
C ASP A 24 2.92 -1.91 9.21
N ALA A 25 1.68 -1.55 8.89
CA ALA A 25 1.35 -0.80 7.70
C ALA A 25 0.16 0.15 7.88
N ILE A 26 0.18 1.25 7.11
CA ILE A 26 -0.94 2.17 6.97
C ILE A 26 -1.36 2.32 5.51
N GLY A 27 -2.65 2.55 5.28
CA GLY A 27 -3.25 2.68 3.96
C GLY A 27 -3.84 4.05 3.69
N PHE A 28 -3.41 4.69 2.61
CA PHE A 28 -4.00 5.92 2.05
C PHE A 28 -4.88 5.57 0.85
N VAL A 29 -6.10 6.08 0.82
CA VAL A 29 -7.04 5.82 -0.29
C VAL A 29 -7.04 7.00 -1.25
N PHE A 30 -6.53 6.79 -2.47
CA PHE A 30 -6.43 7.79 -3.52
C PHE A 30 -7.58 7.68 -4.54
N TYR A 31 -8.77 7.32 -4.08
CA TYR A 31 -9.98 7.23 -4.91
C TYR A 31 -11.00 8.28 -4.48
N LYS A 32 -11.23 9.29 -5.33
CA LYS A 32 -12.05 10.48 -5.00
C LYS A 32 -13.49 10.17 -4.59
N LYS A 33 -14.08 9.06 -5.04
CA LYS A 33 -15.45 8.67 -4.65
C LYS A 33 -15.50 7.91 -3.32
N SER A 34 -14.36 7.62 -2.70
CA SER A 34 -14.32 6.98 -1.38
C SER A 34 -14.57 8.01 -0.28
N PRO A 35 -15.36 7.70 0.76
CA PRO A 35 -15.48 8.57 1.94
C PRO A 35 -14.15 8.69 2.71
N ARG A 36 -13.19 7.79 2.47
CA ARG A 36 -11.86 7.78 3.08
C ARG A 36 -10.79 8.36 2.15
N TYR A 37 -11.21 9.11 1.13
CA TYR A 37 -10.28 9.75 0.19
C TYR A 37 -9.34 10.71 0.92
N ILE A 38 -8.05 10.66 0.57
CA ILE A 38 -7.05 11.62 1.01
C ILE A 38 -6.32 12.22 -0.20
N SER A 39 -6.03 13.51 -0.16
CA SER A 39 -5.25 14.15 -1.21
C SER A 39 -3.78 13.70 -1.15
N PRO A 40 -3.07 13.60 -2.30
CA PRO A 40 -1.64 13.27 -2.31
C PRO A 40 -0.78 14.24 -1.49
N VAL A 41 -1.18 15.51 -1.38
CA VAL A 41 -0.49 16.53 -0.59
C VAL A 41 -0.56 16.21 0.91
N ILE A 42 -1.76 15.90 1.41
CA ILE A 42 -1.96 15.54 2.82
C ILE A 42 -1.25 14.22 3.13
N ALA A 43 -1.40 13.20 2.27
CA ALA A 43 -0.73 11.92 2.44
C ALA A 43 0.80 12.05 2.48
N ARG A 44 1.39 12.94 1.67
CA ARG A 44 2.82 13.27 1.73
C ARG A 44 3.21 13.89 3.07
N ASN A 45 2.44 14.85 3.57
CA ASN A 45 2.74 15.52 4.84
C ASN A 45 2.73 14.52 6.01
N ILE A 46 1.72 13.65 6.08
CA ILE A 46 1.67 12.55 7.05
C ILE A 46 2.88 11.62 6.86
N SER A 47 3.15 11.20 5.63
CA SER A 47 4.21 10.24 5.33
C SER A 47 5.61 10.73 5.72
N ARG A 48 5.87 12.05 5.67
CA ARG A 48 7.14 12.66 6.07
C ARG A 48 7.38 12.63 7.58
N ILE A 49 6.31 12.67 8.38
CA ILE A 49 6.38 12.66 9.84
C ILE A 49 6.58 11.22 10.36
N LEU A 50 5.98 10.25 9.67
CA LEU A 50 6.05 8.86 10.11
C LEU A 50 7.46 8.26 9.94
N PRO A 51 7.88 7.36 10.85
CA PRO A 51 9.14 6.64 10.72
C PRO A 51 9.24 5.83 9.42
N LYS A 52 10.46 5.52 8.96
CA LYS A 52 10.67 4.67 7.78
C LYS A 52 10.22 3.21 7.99
N LYS A 53 10.13 2.75 9.23
CA LYS A 53 9.78 1.35 9.57
C LYS A 53 8.35 0.97 9.21
N ILE A 54 7.42 1.92 9.15
CA ILE A 54 6.01 1.64 8.82
C ILE A 54 5.80 1.60 7.31
N ILE A 55 5.13 0.54 6.84
CA ILE A 55 4.83 0.36 5.41
C ILE A 55 3.69 1.28 5.01
N ARG A 56 3.91 2.12 3.99
CA ARG A 56 2.89 3.00 3.41
C ARG A 56 2.28 2.35 2.18
N VAL A 57 0.96 2.18 2.20
CA VAL A 57 0.19 1.54 1.12
C VAL A 57 -0.71 2.56 0.46
N GLY A 58 -0.63 2.72 -0.86
CA GLY A 58 -1.62 3.48 -1.63
C GLY A 58 -2.67 2.57 -2.22
N VAL A 59 -3.94 2.92 -2.04
CA VAL A 59 -5.07 2.23 -2.66
C VAL A 59 -5.57 3.06 -3.85
N PHE A 60 -5.61 2.44 -5.02
CA PHE A 60 -6.03 3.05 -6.28
C PHE A 60 -7.16 2.24 -6.92
N VAL A 61 -8.02 2.93 -7.68
CA VAL A 61 -9.13 2.34 -8.41
C VAL A 61 -9.18 2.97 -9.80
N ASN A 62 -8.85 2.18 -10.83
CA ASN A 62 -8.86 2.54 -12.24
C ASN A 62 -8.10 3.84 -12.57
N GLU A 63 -7.03 4.12 -11.82
CA GLU A 63 -6.24 5.34 -11.99
C GLU A 63 -5.24 5.19 -13.15
N LYS A 64 -4.79 6.31 -13.74
CA LYS A 64 -3.78 6.28 -14.81
C LYS A 64 -2.39 5.97 -14.25
N GLU A 65 -1.60 5.20 -15.00
CA GLU A 65 -0.26 4.75 -14.57
C GLU A 65 0.67 5.91 -14.16
N LYS A 66 0.72 6.98 -14.98
CA LYS A 66 1.52 8.18 -14.69
C LYS A 66 1.11 8.83 -13.37
N VAL A 67 -0.17 8.85 -13.06
CA VAL A 67 -0.71 9.44 -11.83
C VAL A 67 -0.33 8.58 -10.62
N VAL A 68 -0.50 7.26 -10.72
CA VAL A 68 -0.10 6.33 -9.66
C VAL A 68 1.40 6.43 -9.36
N LYS A 69 2.27 6.46 -10.38
CA LYS A 69 3.73 6.63 -10.21
C LYS A 69 4.06 7.92 -9.48
N LYS A 70 3.50 9.04 -9.94
CA LYS A 70 3.69 10.36 -9.32
C LYS A 70 3.26 10.39 -7.85
N ILE A 71 2.07 9.88 -7.53
CA ILE A 71 1.57 9.83 -6.15
C ILE A 71 2.46 8.93 -5.29
N ALA A 72 2.87 7.79 -5.83
CA ALA A 72 3.67 6.83 -5.11
C ALA A 72 5.07 7.34 -4.77
N GLU A 73 5.67 8.16 -5.63
CA GLU A 73 6.94 8.84 -5.35
C GLU A 73 6.72 9.99 -4.36
N MET A 74 5.75 10.85 -4.64
CA MET A 74 5.44 12.02 -3.82
C MET A 74 5.15 11.68 -2.36
N CYS A 75 4.42 10.59 -2.11
CA CYS A 75 4.04 10.15 -0.76
C CYS A 75 5.00 9.11 -0.16
N GLY A 76 6.06 8.72 -0.88
CA GLY A 76 6.98 7.68 -0.41
C GLY A 76 6.30 6.33 -0.17
N LEU A 77 5.38 5.93 -1.04
CA LEU A 77 4.63 4.68 -0.89
C LEU A 77 5.53 3.46 -1.15
N ASN A 78 5.46 2.50 -0.23
CA ASN A 78 6.20 1.24 -0.33
C ASN A 78 5.42 0.17 -1.13
N MET A 79 4.08 0.24 -1.07
CA MET A 79 3.20 -0.73 -1.71
C MET A 79 2.02 -0.07 -2.41
N LEU A 80 1.64 -0.62 -3.57
CA LEU A 80 0.48 -0.20 -4.35
C LEU A 80 -0.59 -1.29 -4.31
N GLN A 81 -1.80 -0.92 -3.94
CA GLN A 81 -2.97 -1.79 -3.88
C GLN A 81 -3.99 -1.32 -4.92
N PHE A 82 -4.36 -2.21 -5.83
CA PHE A 82 -5.33 -1.94 -6.90
C PHE A 82 -6.65 -2.66 -6.59
N HIS A 83 -7.75 -1.92 -6.56
CA HIS A 83 -9.10 -2.40 -6.21
C HIS A 83 -10.11 -2.22 -7.35
N GLY A 84 -9.68 -1.73 -8.52
CA GLY A 84 -10.53 -1.59 -9.69
C GLY A 84 -10.50 -2.81 -10.61
N LEU A 85 -10.72 -2.55 -11.88
CA LEU A 85 -10.70 -3.53 -12.97
C LEU A 85 -9.34 -3.57 -13.67
N GLU A 86 -8.28 -3.10 -13.01
CA GLU A 86 -6.96 -3.00 -13.63
C GLU A 86 -6.46 -4.36 -14.12
N SER A 87 -6.03 -4.43 -15.38
CA SER A 87 -5.55 -5.67 -15.96
C SER A 87 -4.25 -6.14 -15.30
N PRO A 88 -3.94 -7.45 -15.32
CA PRO A 88 -2.63 -7.95 -14.87
C PRO A 88 -1.46 -7.22 -15.55
N LEU A 89 -1.57 -6.93 -16.85
CA LEU A 89 -0.59 -6.17 -17.61
C LEU A 89 -0.39 -4.75 -17.06
N TYR A 90 -1.46 -4.06 -16.68
CA TYR A 90 -1.35 -2.75 -16.03
C TYR A 90 -0.57 -2.85 -14.71
N CYS A 91 -0.93 -3.82 -13.86
CA CYS A 91 -0.24 -4.03 -12.58
C CYS A 91 1.25 -4.33 -12.79
N GLN A 92 1.63 -5.02 -13.86
CA GLN A 92 3.02 -5.34 -14.19
C GLN A 92 3.90 -4.11 -14.45
N ARG A 93 3.33 -2.95 -14.81
CA ARG A 93 4.08 -1.73 -15.18
C ARG A 93 4.70 -0.95 -14.00
N PHE A 94 4.41 -1.36 -12.77
CA PHE A 94 4.95 -0.75 -11.55
C PHE A 94 6.09 -1.56 -10.93
N ASN A 95 6.97 -2.14 -11.77
CA ASN A 95 8.17 -2.83 -11.33
C ASN A 95 9.05 -1.86 -10.50
N GLY A 96 9.46 -2.28 -9.29
CA GLY A 96 10.19 -1.46 -8.32
C GLY A 96 9.43 -1.16 -7.02
N LYS A 97 8.11 -1.41 -6.96
CA LYS A 97 7.29 -1.34 -5.73
C LYS A 97 6.57 -2.65 -5.50
N LYS A 98 6.30 -3.01 -4.23
CA LYS A 98 5.45 -4.18 -3.91
C LYS A 98 4.03 -3.90 -4.39
N ARG A 99 3.34 -4.90 -4.96
CA ARG A 99 2.02 -4.74 -5.60
C ARG A 99 1.04 -5.78 -5.10
N LYS A 100 -0.22 -5.40 -4.91
CA LYS A 100 -1.33 -6.31 -4.59
C LYS A 100 -2.59 -5.94 -5.38
N LYS A 101 -3.16 -6.87 -6.14
CA LYS A 101 -4.47 -6.72 -6.81
C LYS A 101 -5.52 -7.44 -5.96
N GLY A 102 -6.49 -6.71 -5.40
CA GLY A 102 -7.55 -7.26 -4.53
C GLY A 102 -7.07 -7.88 -3.20
N GLY A 103 -7.98 -8.06 -2.23
CA GLY A 103 -7.80 -8.91 -1.03
C GLY A 103 -7.44 -8.20 0.30
N TYR A 104 -8.16 -8.60 1.35
CA TYR A 104 -7.97 -8.25 2.77
C TYR A 104 -6.54 -8.55 3.28
N TRP A 105 -6.15 -7.87 4.37
CA TRP A 105 -4.84 -7.92 5.02
C TRP A 105 -5.05 -8.10 6.51
N PRO A 106 -4.43 -9.07 7.21
CA PRO A 106 -4.42 -10.51 6.97
C PRO A 106 -5.78 -11.15 7.34
N SER A 107 -6.12 -12.27 6.72
CA SER A 107 -6.99 -13.27 7.33
C SER A 107 -6.41 -14.62 6.90
N PRO A 108 -5.94 -15.49 7.81
CA PRO A 108 -5.89 -16.91 7.47
C PRO A 108 -7.35 -17.37 7.26
N PRO A 109 -7.64 -18.07 6.16
CA PRO A 109 -9.00 -18.45 5.80
C PRO A 109 -9.40 -19.69 6.61
N PHE A 110 -10.70 -20.04 6.66
CA PHE A 110 -11.01 -21.46 6.79
C PHE A 110 -10.47 -22.17 5.54
N GLY A 111 -9.25 -22.72 5.65
CA GLY A 111 -8.87 -23.93 4.91
C GLY A 111 -7.72 -23.91 3.91
N LYS A 112 -7.10 -22.79 3.47
CA LYS A 112 -5.97 -22.85 2.51
C LYS A 112 -4.87 -21.78 2.71
N VAL A 113 -3.64 -22.26 2.88
CA VAL A 113 -2.40 -21.51 3.07
C VAL A 113 -2.02 -20.73 1.81
N SER A 114 -1.78 -19.41 1.91
CA SER A 114 -1.13 -18.64 0.84
C SER A 114 0.38 -18.78 0.95
N LEU A 115 0.98 -19.57 0.06
CA LEU A 115 2.42 -19.69 -0.11
C LEU A 115 3.03 -18.39 -0.64
N GLY A 116 4.12 -17.95 0.00
CA GLY A 116 5.22 -17.30 -0.69
C GLY A 116 5.23 -15.77 -0.76
N TRP A 117 5.60 -15.13 0.35
CA TRP A 117 6.50 -13.99 0.26
C TRP A 117 7.84 -14.49 -0.31
N ARG A 118 8.19 -14.13 -1.55
CA ARG A 118 9.59 -14.14 -2.00
C ARG A 118 9.96 -12.76 -2.55
N SER A 119 11.05 -12.23 -2.03
CA SER A 119 11.81 -11.11 -2.58
C SER A 119 12.42 -11.53 -3.92
N PRO A 120 12.77 -10.62 -4.83
CA PRO A 120 13.71 -10.93 -5.90
C PRO A 120 15.10 -10.97 -5.26
N GLU A 121 15.65 -12.17 -5.05
CA GLU A 121 17.09 -12.32 -4.89
C GLU A 121 17.71 -12.36 -6.29
N SER A 122 18.63 -11.44 -6.48
CA SER A 122 19.55 -11.26 -7.60
C SER A 122 20.68 -12.29 -7.59
N GLY A 123 21.12 -12.74 -8.76
CA GLY A 123 22.41 -13.45 -8.99
C GLY A 123 22.39 -14.90 -8.52
N GLY A 124 22.92 -15.90 -9.22
CA GLY A 124 24.09 -15.93 -10.10
C GLY A 124 25.08 -16.93 -9.48
N ILE A 125 25.32 -18.03 -10.21
CA ILE A 125 26.43 -19.02 -10.16
C ILE A 125 26.73 -19.78 -8.85
N GLY A 126 26.88 -21.11 -9.00
CA GLY A 126 27.26 -22.09 -7.99
C GLY A 126 26.72 -23.46 -8.34
#